data_AF-A0A8C6RQ43-F1
#
_entry.id   AF-A0A8C6RQ43-F1
#
_cell.length_a   1.000
_cell.length_b   1.000
_cell.length_c   1.000
_cell.angle_alpha   90.00
_cell.angle_beta   90.00
_cell.angle_gamma   90.00
#
_symmetry.space_group_name_H-M   'P 1'
#
loop_
_entity.id
_entity.type
_entity.pdbx_description
1 polymer ?
#
loop_
_entity_poly.entity_id
_entity_poly.type
_entity_poly.pdbx_seq_one_letter_code
_entity_poly.pdbx_strand_id
1 'polypeptide(L)'
;RLRTSSVSTRDPQSKELGRLQTWRQGLEVEAPKDPTPENPGSAAQRSTGTYTLIAPNENRRQQIQRIAEQELANLEEWKKQNRAKPVHLVPRQLGGSQSESEVRQKQQLQLMRSKYQQKRAESIQIRKEAEEAELQRMKAIQREKSNKLEKKKRLQENLRREAFREHHQYLPSNMLTELLMSFMGTSERHLRATVLPYPYGRLKSNLEFYNLGKVTAKSSYS
;
A
#
# COMPACT_ATOMS: atom_id res chain seq x y z
N ARG A 1 0.12 -45.26 7.45
CA ARG A 1 -1.36 -45.20 7.36
C ARG A 1 -1.79 -43.76 7.64
N LEU A 2 -2.21 -43.06 6.61
CA LEU A 2 -2.68 -41.67 6.67
C LEU A 2 -3.97 -41.61 7.48
N ARG A 3 -4.04 -40.73 8.49
CA ARG A 3 -5.23 -40.50 9.32
C ARG A 3 -5.88 -39.23 8.80
N THR A 4 -6.87 -39.37 7.92
CA THR A 4 -7.71 -38.25 7.49
C THR A 4 -8.69 -37.92 8.62
N SER A 5 -8.61 -36.72 9.15
CA SER A 5 -9.60 -36.15 10.06
C SER A 5 -10.79 -35.66 9.24
N SER A 6 -11.92 -36.35 9.32
CA SER A 6 -13.20 -35.89 8.81
C SER A 6 -13.69 -34.69 9.62
N VAL A 7 -13.79 -33.54 8.96
CA VAL A 7 -14.47 -32.36 9.47
C VAL A 7 -15.98 -32.62 9.38
N SER A 8 -16.62 -32.82 10.52
CA SER A 8 -18.09 -32.88 10.64
C SER A 8 -18.60 -31.48 10.93
N THR A 9 -19.01 -30.77 9.88
CA THR A 9 -19.77 -29.52 9.98
C THR A 9 -21.21 -29.88 10.32
N ARG A 10 -21.65 -29.61 11.55
CA ARG A 10 -23.07 -29.65 11.93
C ARG A 10 -23.61 -28.22 11.86
N ASP A 11 -24.35 -27.94 10.79
CA ASP A 11 -25.30 -26.84 10.75
C ASP A 11 -26.49 -27.13 11.66
N PRO A 12 -26.92 -26.21 12.53
CA PRO A 12 -28.26 -26.25 13.10
C PRO A 12 -29.19 -25.40 12.21
N GLN A 13 -29.69 -25.99 11.12
CA GLN A 13 -30.88 -25.47 10.47
C GLN A 13 -32.10 -25.72 11.37
N SER A 14 -32.47 -24.68 12.09
CA SER A 14 -33.82 -24.20 12.37
C SER A 14 -34.95 -25.19 12.07
N LYS A 15 -35.42 -25.86 13.13
CA LYS A 15 -36.80 -26.33 13.23
C LYS A 15 -37.72 -25.12 13.39
N GLU A 16 -38.10 -24.48 12.30
CA GLU A 16 -39.22 -23.53 12.26
C GLU A 16 -40.23 -23.94 11.19
N LEU A 17 -41.00 -24.97 11.48
CA LEU A 17 -42.29 -25.23 10.82
C LEU A 17 -43.31 -25.56 11.91
N GLY A 18 -43.73 -24.53 12.64
CA GLY A 18 -44.69 -24.69 13.75
C GLY A 18 -45.35 -23.42 14.26
N ARG A 19 -45.20 -22.27 13.59
CA ARG A 19 -45.76 -20.98 14.06
C ARG A 19 -46.56 -20.20 13.00
N LEU A 20 -47.16 -20.89 12.03
CA LEU A 20 -48.02 -20.27 11.01
C LEU A 20 -49.45 -20.85 10.97
N GLN A 21 -49.98 -21.34 12.09
CA GLN A 21 -51.37 -21.86 12.12
C GLN A 21 -52.30 -21.22 13.16
N THR A 22 -51.86 -20.25 13.96
CA THR A 22 -52.70 -19.63 14.99
C THR A 22 -52.88 -18.13 14.76
N TRP A 23 -53.36 -17.72 13.59
CA TRP A 23 -53.86 -16.35 13.34
C TRP A 23 -55.02 -16.33 12.33
N ARG A 24 -55.80 -17.40 12.22
CA ARG A 24 -56.98 -17.47 11.33
C ARG A 24 -58.24 -18.04 12.00
N GLN A 25 -58.37 -17.93 13.31
CA GLN A 25 -59.59 -18.28 14.04
C GLN A 25 -59.73 -17.29 15.20
N GLY A 26 -60.50 -16.24 15.00
CA GLY A 26 -60.73 -15.21 16.00
C GLY A 26 -60.90 -13.80 15.42
N LEU A 27 -61.80 -13.62 14.45
CA LEU A 27 -62.38 -12.31 14.13
C LEU A 27 -63.75 -12.50 13.44
N GLU A 28 -64.68 -13.18 14.11
CA GLU A 28 -66.09 -12.82 13.95
C GLU A 28 -66.38 -11.74 14.99
N VAL A 29 -66.14 -10.48 14.60
CA VAL A 29 -66.73 -9.31 15.24
C VAL A 29 -67.04 -8.35 14.11
N GLU A 30 -68.34 -8.24 13.83
CA GLU A 30 -69.06 -7.08 13.31
C GLU A 30 -68.24 -6.10 12.45
N ALA A 31 -68.50 -6.15 11.15
CA ALA A 31 -68.03 -5.18 10.17
C ALA A 31 -68.39 -3.74 10.58
N PRO A 32 -67.40 -2.85 10.80
CA PRO A 32 -67.65 -1.43 10.71
C PRO A 32 -67.90 -1.12 9.23
N LYS A 33 -69.09 -0.60 8.94
CA LYS A 33 -69.47 -0.10 7.61
C LYS A 33 -68.33 0.70 7.01
N ASP A 34 -67.83 0.24 5.85
CA ASP A 34 -66.94 1.01 5.00
C ASP A 34 -67.58 2.40 4.75
N PRO A 35 -66.93 3.51 5.08
CA PRO A 35 -67.23 4.74 4.35
C PRO A 35 -66.76 4.48 2.93
N THR A 36 -67.72 4.42 2.03
CA THR A 36 -67.60 4.60 0.59
C THR A 36 -66.29 5.28 0.21
N PRO A 37 -65.52 4.79 -0.78
CA PRO A 37 -64.49 5.60 -1.39
C PRO A 37 -65.21 6.68 -2.23
N GLU A 38 -65.71 7.71 -1.54
CA GLU A 38 -66.12 8.97 -2.12
C GLU A 38 -64.86 9.54 -2.77
N ASN A 39 -64.76 9.36 -4.08
CA ASN A 39 -63.74 9.96 -4.94
C ASN A 39 -63.85 11.49 -4.82
N PRO A 40 -62.94 12.19 -4.13
CA PRO A 40 -62.96 13.63 -4.10
C PRO A 40 -62.01 14.10 -5.19
N GLY A 41 -62.58 14.41 -6.35
CA GLY A 41 -61.94 15.26 -7.33
C GLY A 41 -60.93 14.54 -8.21
N SER A 42 -61.38 14.25 -9.43
CA SER A 42 -60.57 14.21 -10.63
C SER A 42 -59.80 15.53 -10.82
N ALA A 43 -58.75 15.77 -10.04
CA ALA A 43 -57.80 16.84 -10.29
C ALA A 43 -56.81 16.35 -11.36
N ALA A 44 -57.27 16.37 -12.60
CA ALA A 44 -56.52 16.25 -13.85
C ALA A 44 -55.23 15.41 -13.78
N GLN A 45 -55.38 14.09 -13.89
CA GLN A 45 -54.28 13.18 -14.18
C GLN A 45 -53.76 13.52 -15.59
N ARG A 46 -52.83 14.48 -15.68
CA ARG A 46 -52.22 14.90 -16.95
C ARG A 46 -51.19 13.86 -17.35
N SER A 47 -51.61 12.93 -18.21
CA SER A 47 -50.73 11.97 -18.85
C SER A 47 -49.99 12.67 -20.00
N THR A 48 -48.74 13.08 -19.78
CA THR A 48 -47.89 13.61 -20.86
C THR A 48 -47.07 12.45 -21.43
N GLY A 49 -47.62 11.79 -22.45
CA GLY A 49 -46.98 10.65 -23.12
C GLY A 49 -47.03 9.35 -22.30
N THR A 50 -45.87 8.86 -21.86
CA THR A 50 -45.67 7.53 -21.24
C THR A 50 -45.68 7.51 -19.71
N TYR A 51 -45.73 8.67 -19.04
CA TYR A 51 -45.76 8.76 -17.58
C TYR A 51 -47.01 9.49 -17.06
N THR A 52 -47.53 9.00 -15.95
CA THR A 52 -48.65 9.61 -15.22
C THR A 52 -48.13 10.47 -14.07
N LEU A 53 -48.33 11.79 -14.19
CA LEU A 53 -48.05 12.73 -13.11
C LEU A 53 -49.20 12.68 -12.10
N ILE A 54 -49.00 11.96 -10.99
CA ILE A 54 -49.93 11.95 -9.86
C ILE A 54 -49.55 13.06 -8.89
N ALA A 55 -50.43 14.05 -8.73
CA ALA A 55 -50.24 15.14 -7.77
C ALA A 55 -50.28 14.59 -6.33
N PRO A 56 -49.40 15.05 -5.43
CA PRO A 56 -49.45 14.64 -4.04
C PRO A 56 -50.78 15.05 -3.39
N ASN A 57 -51.52 14.08 -2.87
CA ASN A 57 -52.69 14.35 -2.04
C ASN A 57 -52.22 14.80 -0.65
N GLU A 58 -52.38 16.09 -0.37
CA GLU A 58 -51.87 16.72 0.85
C GLU A 58 -52.56 16.18 2.12
N ASN A 59 -53.85 15.87 2.06
CA ASN A 59 -54.58 15.27 3.20
C ASN A 59 -54.06 13.86 3.51
N ARG A 60 -53.86 13.03 2.48
CA ARG A 60 -53.29 11.68 2.64
C ARG A 60 -51.85 11.75 3.17
N ARG A 61 -51.06 12.73 2.70
CA ARG A 61 -49.70 12.97 3.19
C ARG A 61 -49.70 13.33 4.69
N GLN A 62 -50.53 14.29 5.09
CA GLN A 62 -50.63 14.71 6.49
C GLN A 62 -51.12 13.59 7.40
N GLN A 63 -52.06 12.76 6.93
CA GLN A 63 -52.50 11.58 7.67
C GLN A 63 -51.36 10.59 7.89
N ILE A 64 -50.56 10.30 6.84
CA ILE A 64 -49.39 9.41 6.94
C ILE A 64 -48.35 9.99 7.91
N GLN A 65 -48.11 11.30 7.87
CA GLN A 65 -47.17 11.96 8.79
C GLN A 65 -47.61 11.84 10.25
N ARG A 66 -48.89 12.13 10.54
CA ARG A 66 -49.44 11.99 11.90
C ARG A 66 -49.33 10.56 12.42
N ILE A 67 -49.63 9.56 11.57
CA ILE A 67 -49.50 8.15 11.94
C ILE A 67 -48.04 7.81 12.22
N ALA A 68 -47.10 8.25 11.37
CA ALA A 68 -45.68 8.00 11.56
C ALA A 68 -45.14 8.62 12.87
N GLU A 69 -45.57 9.84 13.19
CA GLU A 69 -45.21 10.52 14.44
C GLU A 69 -45.77 9.76 15.66
N GLN A 70 -47.04 9.34 15.60
CA GLN A 70 -47.68 8.57 16.65
C GLN A 70 -46.99 7.21 16.85
N GLU A 71 -46.68 6.49 15.77
CA GLU A 71 -45.97 5.20 15.83
C GLU A 71 -44.56 5.35 16.41
N LEU A 72 -43.85 6.42 16.06
CA LEU A 72 -42.54 6.74 16.62
C LEU A 72 -42.63 6.96 18.14
N ALA A 73 -43.60 7.78 18.60
CA ALA A 73 -43.85 8.00 20.01
C ALA A 73 -44.19 6.70 20.75
N ASN A 74 -45.11 5.88 20.19
CA ASN A 74 -45.48 4.58 20.74
C ASN A 74 -44.27 3.64 20.85
N LEU A 75 -43.35 3.66 19.88
CA LEU A 75 -42.13 2.85 19.89
C LEU A 75 -41.17 3.30 21.00
N GLU A 76 -41.04 4.60 21.24
CA GLU A 76 -40.23 5.12 22.35
C GLU A 76 -40.81 4.73 23.71
N GLU A 77 -42.13 4.84 23.89
CA GLU A 77 -42.81 4.39 25.10
C GLU A 77 -42.64 2.89 25.30
N TRP A 78 -42.81 2.10 24.24
CA TRP A 78 -42.57 0.67 24.28
C TRP A 78 -41.12 0.36 24.66
N LYS A 79 -40.12 1.07 24.11
CA LYS A 79 -38.70 0.93 24.51
C LYS A 79 -38.47 1.28 25.97
N LYS A 80 -39.13 2.31 26.50
CA LYS A 80 -39.03 2.70 27.92
C LYS A 80 -39.64 1.64 28.83
N GLN A 81 -40.82 1.12 28.47
CA GLN A 81 -41.53 0.08 29.22
C GLN A 81 -40.82 -1.27 29.15
N ASN A 82 -40.27 -1.62 27.98
CA ASN A 82 -39.52 -2.87 27.75
C ASN A 82 -38.02 -2.72 28.00
N ARG A 83 -37.58 -1.57 28.54
CA ARG A 83 -36.21 -1.42 28.97
C ARG A 83 -35.99 -2.42 30.11
N ALA A 84 -35.04 -3.34 29.91
CA ALA A 84 -34.66 -4.27 30.96
C ALA A 84 -34.32 -3.48 32.23
N LYS A 85 -35.01 -3.81 33.34
CA LYS A 85 -34.72 -3.20 34.64
C LYS A 85 -33.24 -3.45 34.97
N PRO A 86 -32.48 -2.44 35.43
CA PRO A 86 -31.11 -2.65 35.86
C PRO A 86 -31.08 -3.76 36.91
N VAL A 87 -30.49 -4.89 36.55
CA VAL A 87 -30.44 -6.05 37.45
C VAL A 87 -29.37 -5.78 38.49
N HIS A 88 -29.78 -5.36 39.68
CA HIS A 88 -28.90 -5.16 40.81
C HIS A 88 -28.64 -6.51 41.50
N LEU A 89 -27.82 -7.35 40.86
CA LEU A 89 -27.34 -8.57 41.49
C LEU A 89 -26.29 -8.19 42.54
N VAL A 90 -26.41 -8.74 43.75
CA VAL A 90 -25.31 -8.71 44.72
C VAL A 90 -24.12 -9.40 44.03
N PRO A 91 -22.94 -8.75 43.94
CA PRO A 91 -21.80 -9.36 43.30
C PRO A 91 -21.53 -10.73 43.91
N ARG A 92 -21.64 -11.77 43.10
CA ARG A 92 -21.40 -13.14 43.57
C ARG A 92 -19.95 -13.22 44.00
N GLN A 93 -19.72 -13.58 45.26
CA GLN A 93 -18.36 -13.76 45.76
C GLN A 93 -17.82 -15.08 45.23
N LEU A 94 -16.64 -15.02 44.62
CA LEU A 94 -15.97 -16.19 44.06
C LEU A 94 -14.87 -16.65 45.02
N GLY A 95 -15.26 -17.11 46.22
CA GLY A 95 -14.34 -17.56 47.27
C GLY A 95 -13.46 -16.44 47.84
N GLY A 96 -13.37 -16.33 49.17
CA GLY A 96 -12.62 -15.25 49.82
C GLY A 96 -13.25 -13.87 49.59
N SER A 97 -12.44 -12.82 49.62
CA SER A 97 -12.90 -11.41 49.66
C SER A 97 -13.17 -10.75 48.30
N GLN A 98 -13.01 -11.47 47.18
CA GLN A 98 -13.13 -10.89 45.84
C GLN A 98 -14.50 -11.16 45.20
N SER A 99 -15.03 -10.15 44.51
CA SER A 99 -16.24 -10.31 43.71
C SER A 99 -15.95 -10.94 42.34
N GLU A 100 -16.91 -11.71 41.80
CA GLU A 100 -16.80 -12.31 40.47
C GLU A 100 -16.54 -11.26 39.37
N SER A 101 -17.19 -10.10 39.47
CA SER A 101 -17.00 -8.98 38.53
C SER A 101 -15.56 -8.47 38.52
N GLU A 102 -14.92 -8.35 39.69
CA GLU A 102 -13.52 -7.94 39.78
C GLU A 102 -12.58 -8.97 39.14
N VAL A 103 -12.83 -10.26 39.39
CA VAL A 103 -12.02 -11.34 38.81
C VAL A 103 -12.11 -11.31 37.30
N ARG A 104 -13.31 -11.16 36.73
CA ARG A 104 -13.49 -11.03 35.27
C ARG A 104 -12.80 -9.78 34.73
N GLN A 105 -12.95 -8.64 35.41
CA GLN A 105 -12.30 -7.40 34.99
C GLN A 105 -10.78 -7.55 34.98
N LYS A 106 -10.20 -8.15 36.04
CA LYS A 106 -8.76 -8.43 36.11
C LYS A 106 -8.31 -9.36 34.99
N GLN A 107 -9.04 -10.44 34.71
CA GLN A 107 -8.74 -11.33 33.59
C GLN A 107 -8.77 -10.60 32.24
N GLN A 108 -9.79 -9.77 32.01
CA GLN A 108 -9.90 -8.97 30.79
C GLN A 108 -8.72 -8.00 30.65
N LEU A 109 -8.35 -7.30 31.71
CA LEU A 109 -7.21 -6.39 31.73
C LEU A 109 -5.88 -7.12 31.50
N GLN A 110 -5.71 -8.31 32.08
CA GLN A 110 -4.52 -9.13 31.89
C GLN A 110 -4.38 -9.57 30.43
N LEU A 111 -5.48 -10.03 29.81
CA LEU A 111 -5.51 -10.39 28.40
C LEU A 111 -5.20 -9.20 27.49
N MET A 112 -5.77 -8.03 27.79
CA MET A 112 -5.50 -6.80 27.03
C MET A 112 -4.03 -6.38 27.14
N ARG A 113 -3.45 -6.47 28.35
CA ARG A 113 -2.04 -6.16 28.58
C ARG A 113 -1.10 -7.10 27.82
N SER A 114 -1.34 -8.41 27.88
CA SER A 114 -0.49 -9.38 27.17
C SER A 114 -0.58 -9.19 25.65
N LYS A 115 -1.79 -9.01 25.12
CA LYS A 115 -2.01 -8.72 23.70
C LYS A 115 -1.29 -7.45 23.25
N TYR A 116 -1.35 -6.38 24.04
CA TYR A 116 -0.63 -5.14 23.74
C TYR A 116 0.88 -5.32 23.76
N GLN A 117 1.41 -6.02 24.76
CA GLN A 117 2.85 -6.31 24.86
C GLN A 117 3.35 -7.13 23.67
N GLN A 118 2.59 -8.15 23.26
CA GLN A 118 2.90 -8.95 22.08
C GLN A 118 2.94 -8.09 20.81
N LYS A 119 1.92 -7.25 20.59
CA LYS A 119 1.87 -6.36 19.40
C LYS A 119 3.01 -5.35 19.37
N ARG A 120 3.42 -4.83 20.53
CA ARG A 120 4.58 -3.95 20.64
C ARG A 120 5.89 -4.69 20.35
N ALA A 121 6.03 -5.93 20.78
CA ALA A 121 7.22 -6.73 20.49
C ALA A 121 7.32 -7.05 18.99
N GLU A 122 6.21 -7.46 18.36
CA GLU A 122 6.12 -7.74 16.91
C GLU A 122 6.48 -6.50 16.08
N SER A 123 5.97 -5.31 16.44
CA SER A 123 6.29 -4.09 15.69
C SER A 123 7.76 -3.69 15.79
N ILE A 124 8.39 -3.94 16.95
CA ILE A 124 9.84 -3.73 17.13
C ILE A 124 10.63 -4.70 16.25
N GLN A 125 10.21 -5.97 16.15
CA GLN A 125 10.88 -6.95 15.29
C GLN A 125 10.79 -6.56 13.81
N ILE A 126 9.59 -6.24 13.33
CA ILE A 126 9.37 -5.82 11.94
C ILE A 126 10.22 -4.59 11.59
N ARG A 127 10.31 -3.62 12.51
CA ARG A 127 11.15 -2.44 12.32
C ARG A 127 12.63 -2.79 12.20
N LYS A 128 13.14 -3.68 13.06
CA LYS A 128 14.54 -4.14 13.01
C LYS A 128 14.85 -4.89 11.72
N GLU A 129 13.95 -5.77 11.29
CA GLU A 129 14.09 -6.52 10.03
C GLU A 129 14.12 -5.58 8.82
N ALA A 130 13.26 -4.56 8.79
CA ALA A 130 13.26 -3.55 7.74
C ALA A 130 14.56 -2.73 7.72
N GLU A 131 15.04 -2.30 8.89
CA GLU A 131 16.31 -1.57 9.04
C GLU A 131 17.51 -2.44 8.60
N GLU A 132 17.51 -3.74 8.93
CA GLU A 132 18.55 -4.68 8.49
C GLU A 132 18.53 -4.88 6.96
N ALA A 133 17.35 -5.06 6.38
CA ALA A 133 17.20 -5.21 4.93
C ALA A 133 17.68 -3.96 4.17
N GLU A 134 17.39 -2.77 4.69
CA GLU A 134 17.88 -1.51 4.12
C GLU A 134 19.41 -1.43 4.19
N LEU A 135 19.99 -1.77 5.34
CA LEU A 135 21.44 -1.78 5.52
C LEU A 135 22.14 -2.77 4.58
N GLN A 136 21.54 -3.94 4.36
CA GLN A 136 22.03 -4.89 3.36
C GLN A 136 21.95 -4.33 1.94
N ARG A 137 20.86 -3.63 1.57
CA ARG A 137 20.75 -2.94 0.27
C ARG A 137 21.83 -1.89 0.09
N MET A 138 22.04 -1.04 1.09
CA MET A 138 23.09 0.00 1.04
C MET A 138 24.48 -0.61 0.86
N LYS A 139 24.78 -1.71 1.57
CA LYS A 139 26.02 -2.48 1.37
C LYS A 139 26.14 -3.06 -0.04
N ALA A 140 25.07 -3.62 -0.59
CA ALA A 140 25.06 -4.16 -1.96
C ALA A 140 25.34 -3.05 -2.99
N ILE A 141 24.69 -1.90 -2.85
CA ILE A 141 24.92 -0.72 -3.70
C ILE A 141 26.38 -0.27 -3.62
N GLN A 142 26.96 -0.22 -2.41
CA GLN A 142 28.35 0.19 -2.23
C GLN A 142 29.32 -0.81 -2.88
N ARG A 143 29.06 -2.11 -2.73
CA ARG A 143 29.84 -3.17 -3.39
C ARG A 143 29.74 -3.08 -4.91
N GLU A 144 28.55 -2.85 -5.45
CA GLU A 144 28.35 -2.69 -6.90
C GLU A 144 29.13 -1.47 -7.43
N LYS A 145 29.03 -0.33 -6.74
CA LYS A 145 29.81 0.88 -7.07
C LYS A 145 31.32 0.60 -7.07
N SER A 146 31.81 -0.10 -6.04
CA SER A 146 33.22 -0.53 -5.95
C SER A 146 33.63 -1.43 -7.10
N ASN A 147 32.83 -2.47 -7.40
CA ASN A 147 33.08 -3.40 -8.49
C ASN A 147 33.09 -2.70 -9.85
N LYS A 148 32.18 -1.74 -10.06
CA LYS A 148 32.13 -0.94 -11.30
C LYS A 148 33.37 -0.07 -11.45
N LEU A 149 33.83 0.53 -10.36
CA LEU A 149 35.07 1.33 -10.35
C LEU A 149 36.29 0.46 -10.65
N GLU A 150 36.40 -0.71 -10.01
CA GLU A 150 37.51 -1.63 -10.23
C GLU A 150 37.53 -2.15 -11.68
N LYS A 151 36.38 -2.52 -12.25
CA LYS A 151 36.28 -2.92 -13.66
C LYS A 151 36.79 -1.84 -14.61
N LYS A 152 36.46 -0.57 -14.36
CA LYS A 152 36.99 0.56 -15.15
C LYS A 152 38.51 0.69 -15.04
N LYS A 153 39.06 0.59 -13.83
CA LYS A 153 40.52 0.63 -13.60
C LYS A 153 41.24 -0.52 -14.29
N ARG A 154 40.68 -1.74 -14.20
CA ARG A 154 41.22 -2.93 -14.88
C ARG A 154 41.22 -2.74 -16.40
N LEU A 155 40.14 -2.19 -16.97
CA LEU A 155 40.08 -1.92 -18.41
C LEU A 155 41.15 -0.89 -18.84
N GLN A 156 41.31 0.20 -18.08
CA GLN A 156 42.33 1.21 -18.36
C GLN A 156 43.75 0.64 -18.29
N GLU A 157 44.04 -0.17 -17.27
CA GLU A 157 45.34 -0.82 -17.12
C GLU A 157 45.58 -1.85 -18.23
N ASN A 158 44.55 -2.58 -18.66
CA ASN A 158 44.66 -3.48 -19.80
C ASN A 158 44.98 -2.72 -21.10
N LEU A 159 44.30 -1.62 -21.39
CA LEU A 159 44.61 -0.77 -22.53
C LEU A 159 46.05 -0.22 -22.45
N ARG A 160 46.50 0.20 -21.26
CA ARG A 160 47.89 0.64 -21.04
C ARG A 160 48.87 -0.50 -21.35
N ARG A 161 48.58 -1.72 -20.91
CA ARG A 161 49.40 -2.91 -21.17
C ARG A 161 49.40 -3.29 -22.65
N GLU A 162 48.27 -3.20 -23.34
CA GLU A 162 48.14 -3.47 -24.77
C GLU A 162 48.94 -2.46 -25.58
N ALA A 163 48.76 -1.15 -25.35
CA ALA A 163 49.55 -0.11 -26.01
C ALA A 163 51.06 -0.27 -25.77
N PHE A 164 51.45 -0.65 -24.55
CA PHE A 164 52.85 -0.95 -24.23
C PHE A 164 53.35 -2.20 -24.98
N ARG A 165 52.54 -3.25 -25.09
CA ARG A 165 52.86 -4.48 -25.84
C ARG A 165 52.98 -4.19 -27.34
N GLU A 166 52.05 -3.47 -27.94
CA GLU A 166 52.11 -3.05 -29.34
C GLU A 166 53.39 -2.25 -29.60
N HIS A 167 53.66 -1.23 -28.79
CA HIS A 167 54.88 -0.44 -28.91
C HIS A 167 56.15 -1.31 -28.80
N HIS A 168 56.19 -2.25 -27.86
CA HIS A 168 57.32 -3.17 -27.70
C HIS A 168 57.43 -4.22 -28.81
N GLN A 169 56.35 -4.54 -29.53
CA GLN A 169 56.41 -5.45 -30.68
C GLN A 169 57.02 -4.76 -31.91
N TYR A 170 56.76 -3.46 -32.11
CA TYR A 170 57.30 -2.71 -33.25
C TYR A 170 58.66 -2.04 -32.98
N LEU A 171 59.01 -1.74 -31.72
CA LEU A 171 60.29 -1.12 -31.37
C LEU A 171 61.53 -1.94 -31.79
N PRO A 172 61.66 -3.24 -31.47
CA PRO A 172 62.88 -3.97 -31.78
C PRO A 172 63.02 -4.18 -33.29
N SER A 173 61.94 -4.46 -34.02
CA SER A 173 62.01 -4.59 -35.48
C SER A 173 62.39 -3.26 -36.13
N ASN A 174 61.73 -2.16 -35.78
CA ASN A 174 61.98 -0.87 -36.43
C ASN A 174 63.35 -0.30 -36.07
N MET A 175 63.76 -0.41 -34.80
CA MET A 175 65.10 0.02 -34.36
C MET A 175 66.22 -0.84 -34.96
N LEU A 176 66.02 -2.16 -35.10
CA LEU A 176 66.98 -3.03 -35.78
C LEU A 176 67.00 -2.78 -37.29
N THR A 177 65.86 -2.46 -37.91
CA THR A 177 65.78 -2.14 -39.34
C THR A 177 66.45 -0.80 -39.64
N GLU A 178 66.23 0.22 -38.80
CA GLU A 178 66.90 1.52 -38.91
C GLU A 178 68.41 1.39 -38.68
N LEU A 179 68.83 0.57 -37.71
CA LEU A 179 70.25 0.24 -37.51
C LEU A 179 70.82 -0.50 -38.72
N LEU A 180 70.13 -1.49 -39.29
CA LEU A 180 70.56 -2.20 -40.50
C LEU A 180 70.64 -1.28 -41.72
N MET A 181 69.64 -0.42 -41.92
CA MET A 181 69.63 0.55 -43.01
C MET A 181 70.73 1.61 -42.86
N SER A 182 71.03 2.02 -41.63
CA SER A 182 72.16 2.93 -41.36
C SER A 182 73.52 2.25 -41.61
N PHE A 183 73.63 0.95 -41.33
CA PHE A 183 74.83 0.16 -41.57
C PHE A 183 75.04 -0.17 -43.05
N MET A 184 73.95 -0.37 -43.81
CA MET A 184 74.01 -0.58 -45.26
C MET A 184 74.01 0.73 -46.08
N GLY A 185 73.81 1.88 -45.42
CA GLY A 185 73.67 3.21 -46.05
C GLY A 185 74.96 4.00 -46.25
N THR A 186 76.14 3.45 -45.97
CA THR A 186 77.42 4.12 -46.21
C THR A 186 78.06 3.68 -47.52
N SER A 187 77.37 3.91 -48.64
CA SER A 187 77.97 3.96 -49.98
C SER A 187 77.03 4.68 -50.95
N GLU A 188 76.93 6.01 -50.82
CA GLU A 188 76.83 6.94 -51.96
C GLU A 188 76.66 8.36 -51.45
N ARG A 189 77.77 9.09 -51.35
CA ARG A 189 77.72 10.55 -51.27
C ARG A 189 77.45 11.05 -52.69
N HIS A 190 76.31 11.67 -52.95
CA HIS A 190 76.17 12.73 -53.96
C HIS A 190 74.99 13.66 -53.62
N LEU A 191 75.34 14.86 -53.15
CA LEU A 191 74.67 16.15 -53.29
C LEU A 191 73.14 16.17 -53.52
N ARG A 192 72.39 16.72 -52.55
CA ARG A 192 71.59 17.95 -52.76
C ARG A 192 70.97 18.46 -51.46
N ALA A 193 71.22 19.75 -51.22
CA ALA A 193 70.49 20.57 -50.26
C ALA A 193 69.01 20.65 -50.64
N THR A 194 68.12 20.71 -49.64
CA THR A 194 67.29 21.88 -49.32
C THR A 194 66.11 21.48 -48.41
N VAL A 195 65.73 22.45 -47.55
CA VAL A 195 64.44 22.62 -46.87
C VAL A 195 64.14 21.74 -45.65
N LEU A 196 64.50 22.26 -44.47
CA LEU A 196 63.63 22.15 -43.29
C LEU A 196 62.42 23.06 -43.49
N PRO A 197 61.20 22.57 -43.20
CA PRO A 197 60.29 23.34 -42.40
C PRO A 197 59.71 22.43 -41.30
N TYR A 198 60.03 22.74 -40.05
CA TYR A 198 59.23 22.29 -38.91
C TYR A 198 57.93 23.09 -38.87
N PRO A 199 56.77 22.44 -38.75
CA PRO A 199 55.68 23.04 -38.00
C PRO A 199 55.13 22.05 -36.97
N TYR A 200 55.65 22.08 -35.74
CA TYR A 200 54.89 21.55 -34.60
C TYR A 200 53.88 22.62 -34.17
N GLY A 201 52.64 22.39 -34.60
CA GLY A 201 51.47 23.14 -34.13
C GLY A 201 51.33 23.04 -32.61
N ARG A 202 51.42 24.20 -31.98
CA ARG A 202 51.15 24.47 -30.56
C ARG A 202 49.70 24.06 -30.23
N LEU A 203 49.53 22.94 -29.53
CA LEU A 203 48.29 22.58 -28.85
C LEU A 203 47.98 23.67 -27.81
N LYS A 204 46.95 24.48 -28.07
CA LYS A 204 46.34 25.34 -27.05
C LYS A 204 45.64 24.42 -26.04
N SER A 205 46.24 24.29 -24.87
CA SER A 205 45.58 23.76 -23.68
C SER A 205 44.52 24.76 -23.21
N ASN A 206 43.27 24.59 -23.64
CA ASN A 206 42.13 25.14 -22.91
C ASN A 206 41.81 24.18 -21.78
N LEU A 207 42.54 24.36 -20.68
CA LEU A 207 42.19 23.83 -19.37
C LEU A 207 41.13 24.77 -18.78
N GLU A 208 39.88 24.69 -19.26
CA GLU A 208 38.75 25.28 -18.56
C GLU A 208 38.35 24.36 -17.40
N PHE A 209 39.04 24.56 -16.27
CA PHE A 209 38.48 24.30 -14.96
C PHE A 209 37.44 25.38 -14.68
N TYR A 210 36.16 25.11 -14.96
CA TYR A 210 35.07 25.80 -14.27
C TYR A 210 34.18 24.80 -13.54
N ASN A 211 34.36 24.83 -12.23
CA ASN A 211 33.46 24.32 -11.22
C ASN A 211 32.03 24.84 -11.44
N LEU A 212 31.08 23.95 -11.71
CA LEU A 212 29.66 24.23 -11.58
C LEU A 212 29.00 23.08 -10.83
N GLY A 213 28.99 23.22 -9.50
CA GLY A 213 28.46 22.23 -8.58
C GLY A 213 28.24 22.79 -7.18
N LYS A 214 27.68 24.00 -7.06
CA LYS A 214 27.05 24.44 -5.80
C LYS A 214 25.53 24.26 -5.94
N VAL A 215 25.04 23.07 -5.64
CA VAL A 215 23.62 22.87 -5.31
C VAL A 215 23.50 23.16 -3.81
N THR A 216 23.06 24.37 -3.48
CA THR A 216 22.59 24.69 -2.13
C THR A 216 21.26 23.97 -1.93
N ALA A 217 21.25 22.87 -1.19
CA ALA A 217 20.03 22.28 -0.66
C ALA A 217 19.43 23.25 0.38
N LYS A 218 18.35 23.93 0.02
CA LYS A 218 17.50 24.61 0.99
C LYS A 218 16.69 23.54 1.72
N SER A 219 16.99 23.41 3.00
CA SER A 219 16.12 22.87 4.04
C SER A 219 14.79 23.62 4.02
N SER A 220 13.69 22.90 3.78
CA SER A 220 12.35 23.34 4.14
C SER A 220 11.68 22.21 4.93
N TYR A 221 11.90 22.23 6.24
CA TYR A 221 10.89 21.79 7.19
C TYR A 221 9.84 22.89 7.28
N SER A 222 8.62 22.60 6.87
CA SER A 222 7.40 23.08 7.50
C SER A 222 6.25 22.15 7.15
#